data_AF-A0A350M7L8-F1
#
_entry.id   AF-A0A350M7L8-F1
#
_cell.length_a   1.000
_cell.length_b   1.000
_cell.length_c   1.000
_cell.angle_alpha   90.00
_cell.angle_beta   90.00
_cell.angle_gamma   90.00
#
_symmetry.space_group_name_H-M   'P 1'
#
loop_
_entity.id
_entity.type
_entity.pdbx_description
1 polymer ?
#
loop_
_entity_poly.entity_id
_entity_poly.type
_entity_poly.pdbx_seq_one_letter_code
_entity_poly.pdbx_strand_id
1 'polypeptide(L)' 'MSTVEAEDFKREIQQGIPDELPTPNQYDPRVNHAPKRQDILSKEEKILAIKNALRYFPEKHHAVLAPEFAHELKTY' A
#
# COMPACT_ATOMS: atom_id res chain seq x y z
N MET A 1 8.42 -28.75 2.95
CA MET A 1 7.79 -27.61 3.63
C MET A 1 7.31 -28.11 4.98
N SER A 2 7.91 -27.64 6.06
CA SER A 2 7.58 -28.01 7.44
C SER A 2 6.20 -27.48 7.82
N THR A 3 5.46 -28.21 8.66
CA THR A 3 4.14 -27.78 9.16
C THR A 3 4.19 -26.47 9.94
N VAL A 4 5.34 -26.16 10.55
CA VAL A 4 5.60 -24.90 11.28
C VAL A 4 5.54 -23.68 10.33
N GLU A 5 6.13 -23.77 9.14
CA GLU A 5 6.13 -22.68 8.15
C GLU A 5 4.72 -22.34 7.66
N ALA A 6 3.87 -23.35 7.53
CA ALA A 6 2.49 -23.16 7.08
C ALA A 6 1.63 -22.47 8.16
N GLU A 7 1.84 -22.78 9.44
CA GLU A 7 1.13 -22.13 10.54
C GLU A 7 1.63 -20.69 10.77
N ASP A 8 2.92 -20.43 10.59
CA ASP A 8 3.47 -19.07 10.69
C ASP A 8 2.94 -18.17 9.57
N PHE A 9 2.95 -18.66 8.32
CA PHE A 9 2.35 -17.92 7.21
C PHE A 9 0.86 -17.63 7.43
N LYS A 10 0.10 -18.60 7.94
CA LYS A 10 -1.32 -18.42 8.26
C LYS A 10 -1.53 -17.34 9.32
N ARG A 11 -0.68 -17.31 10.36
CA ARG A 11 -0.72 -16.27 11.39
C ARG A 11 -0.43 -14.88 10.82
N GLU A 12 0.54 -14.74 9.93
CA GLU A 12 0.85 -13.47 9.26
C GLU A 12 -0.35 -12.94 8.46
N ILE A 13 -1.01 -13.81 7.68
CA ILE A 13 -2.22 -13.42 6.94
C ILE A 13 -3.35 -12.97 7.87
N GLN A 14 -3.50 -13.61 9.03
CA GLN A 14 -4.53 -13.27 10.02
C GLN A 14 -4.27 -11.96 10.77
N GLN A 15 -3.02 -11.46 10.79
CA GLN A 15 -2.66 -10.21 11.45
C GLN A 15 -3.31 -8.99 10.78
N GLY A 16 -3.63 -9.07 9.49
CA GLY A 16 -4.17 -7.95 8.73
C GLY A 16 -3.09 -6.89 8.49
N ILE A 17 -3.28 -5.69 9.04
CA ILE A 17 -2.29 -4.61 8.92
C ILE A 17 -1.31 -4.74 10.09
N PRO A 18 -0.03 -5.02 9.82
CA PRO A 18 0.97 -5.15 10.89
C PRO A 18 1.24 -3.80 11.56
N ASP A 19 1.66 -3.85 12.82
CA ASP A 19 1.99 -2.68 13.62
C ASP A 19 3.25 -1.95 13.16
N GLU A 20 4.14 -2.69 12.51
CA GLU A 20 5.34 -2.19 11.84
C GLU A 20 5.12 -2.34 10.35
N LEU A 21 5.33 -1.25 9.61
CA LEU A 21 5.16 -1.28 8.16
C LEU A 21 6.29 -2.09 7.52
N PRO A 22 5.98 -2.92 6.52
CA PRO A 22 7.02 -3.56 5.73
C PRO A 22 7.80 -2.51 4.93
N THR A 23 8.95 -2.93 4.41
CA THR A 23 9.71 -2.09 3.48
C THR A 23 8.89 -1.83 2.20
N PRO A 24 9.05 -0.66 1.57
CA PRO A 24 8.39 -0.35 0.31
C PRO A 24 8.66 -1.42 -0.75
N ASN A 25 7.62 -1.79 -1.49
CA ASN A 25 7.74 -2.80 -2.53
C ASN A 25 8.45 -2.23 -3.76
N GLN A 26 9.23 -3.06 -4.44
CA GLN A 26 9.95 -2.67 -5.66
C GLN A 26 9.13 -3.00 -6.90
N TYR A 27 9.19 -2.13 -7.90
CA TYR A 27 8.56 -2.38 -9.20
C TYR A 27 9.30 -3.52 -9.94
N ASP A 28 8.64 -4.66 -10.17
CA ASP A 28 9.24 -5.78 -10.92
C ASP A 28 8.93 -5.66 -12.43
N PRO A 29 9.89 -5.32 -13.30
CA PRO A 29 9.64 -5.15 -14.73
C PRO A 29 9.34 -6.48 -15.46
N ARG A 30 9.50 -7.64 -14.82
CA ARG A 30 9.29 -8.96 -15.43
C ARG A 30 7.82 -9.40 -15.39
N VAL A 31 6.99 -8.76 -14.56
CA VAL A 31 5.55 -9.05 -14.49
C VAL A 31 4.77 -8.05 -15.33
N ASN A 32 3.65 -8.50 -15.87
CA ASN A 32 2.75 -7.61 -16.60
C ASN A 32 2.05 -6.66 -15.61
N HIS A 33 2.21 -5.36 -15.82
CA HIS A 33 1.57 -4.32 -15.00
C HIS A 33 0.38 -3.72 -15.72
N ALA A 34 -0.62 -3.30 -14.94
CA ALA A 34 -1.72 -2.53 -15.48
C ALA A 34 -1.20 -1.23 -16.12
N PRO A 35 -1.83 -0.74 -17.21
CA PRO A 35 -1.47 0.54 -17.81
C PRO A 35 -1.74 1.67 -16.83
N LYS A 36 -0.95 2.74 -16.96
CA LYS A 36 -1.08 3.94 -16.14
C LYS A 36 -2.49 4.55 -16.26
N ARG A 37 -3.10 4.87 -15.12
CA ARG A 37 -4.41 5.55 -15.08
C ARG A 37 -4.26 7.01 -15.50
N GLN A 38 -5.33 7.56 -16.09
CA GLN A 38 -5.35 8.97 -16.45
C GLN A 38 -5.39 9.84 -15.20
N ASP A 39 -4.55 10.88 -15.17
CA ASP A 39 -4.54 11.86 -14.09
C ASP A 39 -5.63 12.92 -14.32
N ILE A 40 -6.86 12.57 -13.96
CA ILE A 40 -8.06 13.40 -14.17
C ILE A 40 -8.57 14.07 -12.89
N LEU A 41 -7.98 13.74 -11.74
CA LEU A 41 -8.43 14.26 -10.46
C LEU A 41 -7.96 15.70 -10.25
N SER A 42 -8.87 16.54 -9.75
CA SER A 42 -8.55 17.85 -9.20
C SER A 42 -7.66 17.74 -7.95
N LYS A 43 -7.11 18.87 -7.50
CA LYS A 43 -6.27 18.90 -6.31
C LYS A 43 -7.03 18.41 -5.06
N GLU A 44 -8.28 18.83 -4.92
CA GLU A 44 -9.17 18.48 -3.81
C GLU A 44 -9.51 16.99 -3.83
N GLU A 45 -9.75 16.43 -5.01
CA GLU A 45 -10.02 15.00 -5.18
C GLU A 45 -8.78 14.14 -4.91
N LYS A 46 -7.58 14.60 -5.28
CA LYS A 46 -6.33 13.92 -4.92
C LYS A 46 -6.14 13.88 -3.41
N ILE A 47 -6.40 14.99 -2.72
CA ILE A 47 -6.36 15.05 -1.25
C ILE A 47 -7.38 14.06 -0.66
N LEU A 48 -8.60 14.01 -1.20
CA LEU A 48 -9.62 13.07 -0.75
C LEU A 48 -9.22 11.61 -1.01
N ALA A 49 -8.63 11.30 -2.16
CA ALA A 49 -8.15 9.96 -2.49
C ALA A 49 -7.08 9.49 -1.49
N ILE A 50 -6.13 10.35 -1.15
CA ILE A 50 -5.10 10.04 -0.14
C ILE A 50 -5.74 9.80 1.24
N LYS A 51 -6.69 10.65 1.67
CA LYS A 51 -7.43 10.44 2.93
C LYS A 51 -8.21 9.13 2.94
N ASN A 52 -8.82 8.78 1.81
CA ASN A 52 -9.55 7.51 1.65
C ASN A 52 -8.62 6.29 1.76
N ALA A 53 -7.38 6.39 1.29
CA ALA A 53 -6.38 5.34 1.48
C ALA A 53 -5.91 5.28 2.95
N LEU A 54 -5.62 6.43 3.56
CA LEU A 54 -5.11 6.51 4.94
C LEU A 54 -6.10 6.02 6.00
N ARG A 55 -7.42 6.03 5.74
CA ARG A 55 -8.44 5.58 6.71
C ARG A 55 -8.29 4.11 7.14
N TYR A 56 -7.56 3.31 6.36
CA TYR A 56 -7.30 1.91 6.68
C TYR A 56 -6.11 1.72 7.61
N PHE A 57 -5.29 2.76 7.84
CA PHE A 57 -4.04 2.66 8.59
C PHE A 57 -4.11 3.44 9.90
N PRO A 58 -3.45 2.96 10.98
CA PRO A 58 -3.23 3.74 12.20
C PRO A 58 -2.56 5.10 11.93
N GLU A 59 -2.97 6.14 12.66
CA GLU A 59 -2.46 7.52 12.48
C GLU A 59 -0.94 7.64 12.60
N LYS A 60 -0.30 6.80 13.43
CA LYS A 60 1.16 6.73 13.59
C LYS A 60 1.89 6.49 12.25
N HIS A 61 1.23 5.88 11.27
CA HIS A 61 1.79 5.58 9.96
C HIS A 61 1.49 6.64 8.90
N HIS A 62 0.59 7.59 9.15
CA HIS A 62 0.13 8.52 8.12
C HIS A 62 1.26 9.43 7.61
N ALA A 63 2.21 9.81 8.46
CA ALA A 63 3.36 10.62 8.06
C ALA A 63 4.27 9.91 7.04
N VAL A 64 4.33 8.57 7.09
CA VAL A 64 5.12 7.75 6.17
C VAL A 64 4.31 7.41 4.91
N LEU A 65 3.05 7.00 5.08
CA LEU A 65 2.22 6.52 3.98
C LEU A 65 1.64 7.64 3.10
N ALA A 66 1.38 8.84 3.64
CA ALA A 66 0.83 9.94 2.86
C ALA A 66 1.70 10.35 1.66
N PRO A 67 3.03 10.59 1.81
CA PRO A 67 3.88 10.90 0.66
C PRO A 67 4.02 9.72 -0.31
N GLU A 68 3.98 8.48 0.19
CA GLU A 68 4.02 7.27 -0.63
C GLU A 68 2.76 7.16 -1.51
N PHE A 69 1.56 7.25 -0.94
CA PHE A 69 0.31 7.22 -1.69
C PHE A 69 0.18 8.39 -2.68
N ALA A 70 0.70 9.57 -2.33
CA ALA A 70 0.74 10.70 -3.26
C ALA A 70 1.66 10.43 -4.46
N HIS A 71 2.79 9.74 -4.24
CA HIS A 71 3.69 9.32 -5.29
C HIS A 71 3.05 8.24 -6.18
N GLU A 72 2.41 7.24 -5.58
CA GLU A 72 1.71 6.18 -6.30
C GLU A 72 0.61 6.73 -7.20
N LEU A 73 -0.25 7.62 -6.66
CA LEU A 73 -1.35 8.24 -7.41
C LEU A 73 -0.87 9.03 -8.64
N LYS A 74 0.36 9.53 -8.62
CA LYS A 74 0.97 10.25 -9.74
C LYS A 74 1.64 9.30 -10.74
N THR A 75 2.13 8.17 -10.26
CA THR A 75 3.02 7.27 -11.01
C THR A 75 2.25 6.18 -11.74
N TYR A 76 1.27 5.57 -11.08
CA TYR A 76 0.46 4.44 -11.57
C TYR A 76 -0.95 4.88 -11.95
#